data_AF-A0A9P4K6X1-F1
#
_entry.id   AF-A0A9P4K6X1-F1
#
_cell.length_a   1.000
_cell.length_b   1.000
_cell.length_c   1.000
_cell.angle_alpha   90.00
_cell.angle_beta   90.00
_cell.angle_gamma   90.00
#
_symmetry.space_group_name_H-M   'P 1'
#
loop_
_entity.id
_entity.type
_entity.pdbx_description
1 polymer ?
#
loop_
_entity_poly.entity_id
_entity_poly.type
_entity_poly.pdbx_seq_one_letter_code
_entity_poly.pdbx_strand_id
1 'polypeptide(L)'
;MLKRMREMAHYAPLQDVVVGYPMLAAKMELQPEVSLYRRFGGLNARNLLYLQAEIAILEKDLYEFEVEDNKDNLGEKRYYAESWFWLSQSQNDGDTKQLNTVLKLRELLSQYSVKVRSDQALIHQSTLLKLQEPDEWDLSDIQKFLASSKMRVHDRLALIGNDSGFWGSILDPKSYAPDLVALKPRQRQDLFSEWISRNALAILLRCGCKRWMKSSRHGLIGYQDRTILKITYGITNILASLIPVASMALLYTVRHITVKLSIIAAFNVLLSICLGGLTNAKRSEIFAVTAAFAAVQVVFIGLDRNGAAH
;
A
#
# COMPACT_ATOMS: atom_id res chain seq x y z
N MET A 1 -5.54 -38.64 6.83
CA MET A 1 -5.67 -37.20 6.51
C MET A 1 -4.46 -36.37 6.91
N LEU A 2 -3.99 -36.45 8.16
CA LEU A 2 -2.82 -35.68 8.64
C LEU A 2 -1.49 -35.97 7.92
N LYS A 3 -1.33 -37.15 7.32
CA LYS A 3 -0.13 -37.50 6.51
C LYS A 3 -0.12 -36.81 5.13
N ARG A 4 -1.30 -36.66 4.49
CA ARG A 4 -1.48 -35.91 3.22
C ARG A 4 -1.35 -34.40 3.39
N MET A 5 -1.70 -33.85 4.57
CA MET A 5 -1.48 -32.43 4.86
C MET A 5 -0.01 -32.10 5.13
N ARG A 6 0.81 -33.08 5.53
CA ARG A 6 2.25 -32.88 5.76
C ARG A 6 3.09 -32.99 4.48
N GLU A 7 2.58 -33.67 3.46
CA GLU A 7 3.22 -33.78 2.13
C GLU A 7 3.05 -32.53 1.26
N MET A 8 2.04 -31.68 1.49
CA MET A 8 1.85 -30.43 0.75
C MET A 8 2.75 -29.26 1.20
N ALA A 9 3.48 -29.40 2.31
CA ALA A 9 4.29 -28.33 2.89
C ALA A 9 5.71 -28.20 2.26
N HIS A 10 6.04 -29.04 1.28
CA HIS A 10 7.23 -28.91 0.45
C HIS A 10 6.82 -28.55 -0.99
N TYR A 11 6.20 -27.38 -1.17
CA TYR A 11 5.97 -26.88 -2.52
C TYR A 11 7.32 -26.49 -3.14
N ALA A 12 7.56 -27.04 -4.32
CA ALA A 12 8.84 -27.11 -4.98
C ALA A 12 9.49 -25.73 -5.20
N PRO A 13 10.84 -25.67 -5.33
CA PRO A 13 11.47 -24.54 -6.01
C PRO A 13 10.77 -24.33 -7.37
N LEU A 14 10.78 -23.10 -7.91
CA LEU A 14 10.16 -22.72 -9.21
C LEU A 14 10.43 -23.66 -10.40
N GLN A 15 11.31 -24.65 -10.26
CA GLN A 15 11.67 -25.69 -11.22
C GLN A 15 10.52 -26.66 -11.57
N ASP A 16 9.58 -26.94 -10.67
CA ASP A 16 8.50 -27.92 -10.93
C ASP A 16 7.15 -27.26 -11.32
N VAL A 17 7.10 -25.92 -11.42
CA VAL A 17 5.87 -25.18 -11.71
C VAL A 17 5.70 -24.99 -13.23
N VAL A 18 4.48 -25.16 -13.73
CA VAL A 18 4.15 -24.96 -15.15
C VAL A 18 4.37 -23.50 -15.56
N VAL A 19 5.10 -23.31 -16.67
CA VAL A 19 5.43 -21.99 -17.24
C VAL A 19 4.15 -21.24 -17.64
N GLY A 20 4.07 -19.94 -17.36
CA GLY A 20 2.90 -19.09 -17.60
C GLY A 20 2.34 -18.51 -16.30
N TYR A 21 1.02 -18.33 -16.21
CA TYR A 21 0.37 -17.82 -14.99
C TYR A 21 0.67 -18.65 -13.73
N PRO A 22 0.74 -20.00 -13.76
CA PRO A 22 1.05 -20.77 -12.55
C PRO A 22 2.43 -20.41 -11.99
N MET A 23 3.44 -20.27 -12.86
CA MET A 23 4.78 -19.86 -12.46
C MET A 23 4.85 -18.40 -12.00
N LEU A 24 4.08 -17.51 -12.61
CA LEU A 24 3.94 -16.13 -12.16
C LEU A 24 3.29 -16.06 -10.76
N ALA A 25 2.25 -16.85 -10.52
CA ALA A 25 1.60 -16.95 -9.21
C ALA A 25 2.57 -17.50 -8.15
N ALA A 26 3.34 -18.53 -8.47
CA ALA A 26 4.38 -19.06 -7.58
C ALA A 26 5.47 -18.00 -7.27
N LYS A 27 5.84 -17.16 -8.25
CA LYS A 27 6.75 -16.03 -8.02
C LYS A 27 6.14 -15.00 -7.07
N MET A 28 4.85 -14.67 -7.23
CA MET A 28 4.13 -13.74 -6.34
C MET A 28 3.95 -14.31 -4.92
N GLU A 29 3.78 -15.63 -4.76
CA GLU A 29 3.76 -16.28 -3.46
C GLU A 29 5.14 -16.19 -2.76
N LEU A 30 6.22 -16.42 -3.51
CA LEU A 30 7.59 -16.33 -3.00
C LEU A 30 8.03 -14.88 -2.70
N GLN A 31 7.53 -13.91 -3.47
CA GLN A 31 7.80 -12.49 -3.32
C GLN A 31 6.48 -11.70 -3.39
N PRO A 32 5.75 -11.59 -2.26
CA PRO A 32 4.47 -10.89 -2.22
C PRO A 32 4.52 -9.42 -2.68
N GLU A 33 5.68 -8.80 -2.62
CA GLU A 33 5.92 -7.41 -3.07
C GLU A 33 5.68 -7.24 -4.58
N VAL A 34 5.87 -8.30 -5.39
CA VAL A 34 5.55 -8.28 -6.83
C VAL A 34 4.13 -8.74 -7.14
N SER A 35 3.25 -8.81 -6.14
CA SER A 35 1.81 -9.09 -6.32
C SER A 35 1.09 -7.88 -6.89
N LEU A 36 1.32 -7.64 -8.18
CA LEU A 36 0.84 -6.49 -8.94
C LEU A 36 -0.35 -6.88 -9.82
N TYR A 37 -1.46 -6.16 -9.68
CA TYR A 37 -2.69 -6.43 -10.42
C TYR A 37 -3.32 -5.14 -10.93
N ARG A 38 -4.12 -5.23 -11.99
CA ARG A 38 -4.93 -4.10 -12.43
C ARG A 38 -6.13 -3.94 -11.52
N ARG A 39 -6.43 -2.70 -11.13
CA ARG A 39 -7.63 -2.39 -10.31
C ARG A 39 -8.92 -2.29 -11.14
N PHE A 40 -8.81 -2.20 -12.47
CA PHE A 40 -9.94 -2.05 -13.40
C PHE A 40 -10.91 -0.92 -13.01
N GLY A 41 -10.37 0.20 -12.50
CA GLY A 41 -11.17 1.24 -11.84
C GLY A 41 -12.24 1.86 -12.73
N GLY A 42 -11.97 2.02 -14.03
CA GLY A 42 -12.94 2.52 -14.98
C GLY A 42 -14.10 1.56 -15.26
N LEU A 43 -13.83 0.24 -15.29
CA LEU A 43 -14.88 -0.77 -15.46
C LEU A 43 -15.74 -0.89 -14.20
N ASN A 44 -15.14 -0.84 -13.02
CA ASN A 44 -15.88 -0.83 -11.76
C ASN A 44 -16.74 0.41 -11.62
N ALA A 45 -16.22 1.60 -11.97
CA ALA A 45 -17.00 2.84 -11.98
C ALA A 45 -18.17 2.75 -12.96
N ARG A 46 -17.96 2.18 -14.15
CA ARG A 46 -19.03 1.96 -15.13
C ARG A 46 -20.13 1.04 -14.59
N ASN A 47 -19.75 -0.06 -13.92
CA ASN A 47 -20.73 -0.95 -13.30
C ASN A 47 -21.58 -0.23 -12.24
N LEU A 48 -20.94 0.60 -11.40
CA LEU A 48 -21.66 1.43 -10.42
C LEU A 48 -22.62 2.43 -11.06
N LEU A 49 -22.21 3.07 -12.16
CA LEU A 49 -23.07 4.00 -12.90
C LEU A 49 -24.29 3.30 -13.52
N TYR A 50 -24.13 2.07 -14.01
CA TYR A 50 -25.25 1.29 -14.52
C TYR A 50 -26.22 0.86 -13.41
N LEU A 51 -25.70 0.43 -12.25
CA LEU A 51 -26.53 0.16 -11.08
C LEU A 51 -27.31 1.40 -10.64
N GLN A 52 -26.67 2.57 -10.61
CA GLN A 52 -27.33 3.85 -10.29
C GLN A 52 -28.44 4.18 -11.29
N ALA A 53 -28.18 4.03 -12.59
CA ALA A 53 -29.17 4.30 -13.62
C ALA A 53 -30.39 3.37 -13.49
N GLU A 54 -30.17 2.08 -13.26
CA GLU A 54 -31.27 1.12 -13.09
C GLU A 54 -32.07 1.39 -11.81
N ILE A 55 -31.41 1.70 -10.70
CA ILE A 55 -32.06 2.11 -9.44
C ILE A 55 -32.90 3.37 -9.65
N ALA A 56 -32.38 4.39 -10.35
CA ALA A 56 -33.11 5.64 -10.58
C ALA A 56 -34.36 5.46 -11.43
N ILE A 57 -34.34 4.53 -12.40
CA ILE A 57 -35.52 4.15 -13.18
C ILE A 57 -36.56 3.49 -12.26
N LEU A 58 -36.14 2.48 -11.48
CA LEU A 58 -37.07 1.78 -10.58
C LEU A 58 -37.61 2.68 -9.46
N GLU A 59 -36.82 3.63 -8.97
CA GLU A 59 -37.26 4.62 -7.98
C GLU A 59 -38.38 5.50 -8.55
N LYS A 60 -38.22 5.95 -9.80
CA LYS A 60 -39.25 6.72 -10.50
C LYS A 60 -40.51 5.87 -10.74
N ASP A 61 -40.35 4.66 -11.28
CA ASP A 61 -41.47 3.76 -11.57
C ASP A 61 -42.23 3.40 -10.29
N LEU A 62 -41.51 3.14 -9.19
CA LEU A 62 -42.11 2.84 -7.88
C LEU A 62 -42.94 4.02 -7.38
N TYR A 63 -42.42 5.24 -7.48
CA TYR A 63 -43.15 6.44 -7.10
C TYR A 63 -44.44 6.62 -7.93
N GLU A 64 -44.37 6.38 -9.24
CA GLU A 64 -45.55 6.44 -10.12
C GLU A 64 -46.60 5.40 -9.71
N PHE A 65 -46.20 4.14 -9.47
CA PHE A 65 -47.11 3.08 -9.03
C PHE A 65 -47.70 3.37 -7.64
N GLU A 66 -46.90 3.84 -6.68
CA GLU A 66 -47.38 4.22 -5.35
C GLU A 66 -48.43 5.33 -5.41
N VAL A 67 -48.25 6.32 -6.29
CA VAL A 67 -49.21 7.41 -6.48
C VAL A 67 -50.49 6.92 -7.17
N GLU A 68 -50.37 6.02 -8.16
CA GLU A 68 -51.52 5.42 -8.85
C GLU A 68 -52.34 4.53 -7.90
N ASP A 69 -51.69 3.59 -7.21
CA ASP A 69 -52.32 2.62 -6.31
C ASP A 69 -52.98 3.32 -5.11
N ASN A 70 -52.36 4.38 -4.58
CA ASN A 70 -52.94 5.18 -3.48
C ASN A 70 -54.20 5.97 -3.90
N LYS A 71 -54.35 6.30 -5.19
CA LYS A 71 -55.54 6.99 -5.70
C LYS A 71 -56.66 6.03 -6.12
N ASP A 72 -56.40 4.73 -6.15
CA ASP A 72 -57.39 3.74 -6.53
C ASP A 72 -58.46 3.60 -5.44
N ASN A 73 -59.72 3.84 -5.82
CA ASN A 73 -60.86 3.71 -4.92
C ASN A 73 -61.50 2.32 -5.00
N LEU A 74 -61.01 1.44 -5.87
CA LEU A 74 -61.51 0.09 -6.11
C LEU A 74 -60.50 -0.94 -5.57
N GLY A 75 -60.94 -1.71 -4.58
CA GLY A 75 -60.13 -2.79 -3.98
C GLY A 75 -59.13 -2.33 -2.93
N GLU A 76 -58.10 -3.14 -2.69
CA GLU A 76 -57.18 -3.00 -1.55
C GLU A 76 -55.88 -2.24 -1.90
N LYS A 77 -55.72 -1.77 -3.13
CA LYS A 77 -54.46 -1.15 -3.62
C LYS A 77 -54.08 0.12 -2.86
N ARG A 78 -55.06 0.92 -2.45
CA ARG A 78 -54.81 2.12 -1.63
C ARG A 78 -54.06 1.83 -0.34
N TYR A 79 -54.14 0.59 0.16
CA TYR A 79 -53.48 0.18 1.39
C TYR A 79 -52.06 -0.36 1.17
N TYR A 80 -51.59 -0.50 -0.07
CA TYR A 80 -50.25 -1.03 -0.38
C TYR A 80 -49.13 -0.17 0.20
N ALA A 81 -49.26 1.16 0.11
CA ALA A 81 -48.32 2.10 0.72
C ALA A 81 -48.42 2.14 2.26
N GLU A 82 -49.60 1.81 2.82
CA GLU A 82 -49.85 1.86 4.26
C GLU A 82 -49.41 0.58 4.99
N SER A 83 -49.41 -0.57 4.31
CA SER A 83 -49.10 -1.87 4.93
C SER A 83 -48.42 -2.83 3.97
N TRP A 84 -47.25 -3.32 4.40
CA TRP A 84 -46.54 -4.41 3.72
C TRP A 84 -47.41 -5.67 3.58
N PHE A 85 -48.32 -5.95 4.52
CA PHE A 85 -49.22 -7.09 4.40
C PHE A 85 -50.02 -7.01 3.10
N TRP A 86 -50.69 -5.89 2.85
CA TRP A 86 -51.49 -5.68 1.64
C TRP A 86 -50.63 -5.70 0.37
N LEU A 87 -49.49 -5.01 0.36
CA LEU A 87 -48.56 -5.05 -0.78
C LEU A 87 -48.01 -6.45 -1.06
N SER A 88 -47.69 -7.24 -0.02
CA SER A 88 -47.14 -8.60 -0.19
C SER A 88 -48.16 -9.60 -0.72
N GLN A 89 -49.46 -9.34 -0.51
CA GLN A 89 -50.55 -10.19 -0.99
C GLN A 89 -51.04 -9.79 -2.40
N SER A 90 -50.50 -8.72 -3.00
CA SER A 90 -50.96 -8.18 -4.29
C SER A 90 -50.87 -9.18 -5.45
N GLN A 91 -50.02 -10.22 -5.34
CA GLN A 91 -49.95 -11.33 -6.30
C GLN A 91 -51.27 -12.09 -6.44
N ASN A 92 -52.08 -12.16 -5.39
CA ASN A 92 -53.37 -12.85 -5.40
C ASN A 92 -54.46 -12.03 -6.11
N ASP A 93 -54.28 -10.70 -6.18
CA ASP A 93 -55.24 -9.76 -6.77
C ASP A 93 -54.92 -9.45 -8.24
N GLY A 94 -53.83 -10.02 -8.78
CA GLY A 94 -53.42 -9.87 -10.18
C GLY A 94 -52.63 -8.58 -10.50
N ASP A 95 -52.39 -7.71 -9.51
CA ASP A 95 -51.54 -6.53 -9.66
C ASP A 95 -50.21 -6.70 -8.91
N THR A 96 -49.12 -6.78 -9.68
CA THR A 96 -47.79 -7.06 -9.13
C THR A 96 -46.78 -5.97 -9.44
N LYS A 97 -47.19 -4.86 -10.06
CA LYS A 97 -46.25 -3.84 -10.56
C LYS A 97 -45.46 -3.18 -9.43
N GLN A 98 -46.17 -2.67 -8.41
CA GLN A 98 -45.52 -2.04 -7.25
C GLN A 98 -44.65 -3.06 -6.50
N LEU A 99 -45.19 -4.25 -6.16
CA LEU A 99 -44.46 -5.28 -5.42
C LEU A 99 -43.21 -5.77 -6.17
N ASN A 100 -43.30 -6.06 -7.47
CA ASN A 100 -42.17 -6.51 -8.27
C ASN A 100 -41.08 -5.43 -8.35
N THR A 101 -41.48 -4.16 -8.49
CA THR A 101 -40.55 -3.02 -8.50
C THR A 101 -39.84 -2.89 -7.16
N VAL A 102 -40.55 -3.02 -6.03
CA VAL A 102 -39.94 -3.02 -4.68
C VAL A 102 -38.94 -4.18 -4.52
N LEU A 103 -39.29 -5.39 -4.95
CA LEU A 103 -38.40 -6.55 -4.83
C LEU A 103 -37.14 -6.40 -5.70
N LYS A 104 -37.29 -5.93 -6.94
CA LYS A 104 -36.17 -5.68 -7.84
C LYS A 104 -35.28 -4.54 -7.33
N LEU A 105 -35.88 -3.47 -6.80
CA LEU A 105 -35.14 -2.36 -6.18
C LEU A 105 -34.35 -2.84 -4.96
N ARG A 106 -34.92 -3.72 -4.12
CA ARG A 106 -34.20 -4.34 -2.99
C ARG A 106 -32.99 -5.16 -3.45
N GLU A 107 -33.13 -5.94 -4.52
CA GLU A 107 -32.02 -6.71 -5.09
C GLU A 107 -30.89 -5.79 -5.59
N LEU A 108 -31.21 -4.78 -6.40
CA LEU A 108 -30.21 -3.84 -6.92
C LEU A 108 -29.59 -2.98 -5.82
N LEU A 109 -30.38 -2.53 -4.84
CA LEU A 109 -29.86 -1.84 -3.67
C LEU A 109 -28.96 -2.76 -2.83
N SER A 110 -29.18 -4.07 -2.82
CA SER A 110 -28.24 -5.02 -2.20
C SER A 110 -26.92 -5.05 -2.99
N GLN A 111 -26.98 -5.18 -4.31
CA GLN A 111 -25.78 -5.17 -5.17
C GLN A 111 -25.00 -3.83 -5.10
N TYR A 112 -25.73 -2.72 -4.94
CA TYR A 112 -25.19 -1.37 -4.83
C TYR A 112 -24.69 -1.02 -3.42
N SER A 113 -25.44 -1.40 -2.37
CA SER A 113 -25.27 -0.95 -0.99
C SER A 113 -25.12 -2.10 0.02
N VAL A 114 -24.32 -1.81 1.05
CA VAL A 114 -23.70 -2.79 1.93
C VAL A 114 -24.68 -3.36 2.94
N LYS A 115 -25.23 -4.55 2.69
CA LYS A 115 -25.48 -5.60 3.70
C LYS A 115 -26.26 -6.75 3.07
N VAL A 116 -25.56 -7.85 2.81
CA VAL A 116 -25.74 -9.17 3.44
C VAL A 116 -24.83 -10.14 2.68
N ARG A 117 -23.68 -10.42 3.29
CA ARG A 117 -22.76 -11.54 3.00
C ARG A 117 -22.18 -11.70 1.59
N SER A 118 -22.52 -10.90 0.57
CA SER A 118 -21.91 -11.03 -0.77
C SER A 118 -21.73 -9.75 -1.60
N ASP A 119 -22.33 -8.61 -1.25
CA ASP A 119 -22.36 -7.46 -2.16
C ASP A 119 -21.27 -6.43 -1.90
N GLN A 120 -20.37 -6.32 -2.88
CA GLN A 120 -19.04 -5.74 -2.72
C GLN A 120 -18.83 -4.43 -3.49
N ALA A 121 -19.69 -3.99 -4.42
CA ALA A 121 -19.27 -3.02 -5.45
C ALA A 121 -18.73 -1.68 -4.90
N LEU A 122 -19.48 -0.93 -4.07
CA LEU A 122 -19.02 0.37 -3.55
C LEU A 122 -17.89 0.24 -2.52
N ILE A 123 -17.99 -0.68 -1.55
CA ILE A 123 -16.93 -0.89 -0.54
C ILE A 123 -15.66 -1.43 -1.19
N HIS A 124 -15.78 -2.39 -2.09
CA HIS A 124 -14.66 -2.95 -2.83
C HIS A 124 -14.00 -1.86 -3.66
N GLN A 125 -14.77 -1.03 -4.37
CA GLN A 125 -14.21 0.10 -5.09
C GLN A 125 -13.49 1.07 -4.15
N SER A 126 -14.08 1.41 -2.99
CA SER A 126 -13.41 2.27 -2.00
C SER A 126 -12.12 1.66 -1.44
N THR A 127 -12.04 0.32 -1.38
CA THR A 127 -10.88 -0.42 -0.90
C THR A 127 -9.80 -0.49 -1.98
N LEU A 128 -10.19 -0.76 -3.23
CA LEU A 128 -9.30 -0.73 -4.40
C LEU A 128 -8.67 0.65 -4.60
N LEU A 129 -9.44 1.72 -4.36
CA LEU A 129 -8.93 3.09 -4.43
C LEU A 129 -7.89 3.43 -3.35
N LYS A 130 -7.83 2.67 -2.24
CA LYS A 130 -6.82 2.83 -1.19
C LYS A 130 -5.54 2.05 -1.46
N LEU A 131 -5.55 1.13 -2.43
CA LEU A 131 -4.35 0.39 -2.81
C LEU A 131 -3.34 1.32 -3.44
N GLN A 132 -2.07 1.12 -3.08
CA GLN A 132 -0.98 1.96 -3.56
C GLN A 132 -0.49 1.50 -4.93
N GLU A 133 0.07 2.45 -5.66
CA GLU A 133 0.80 2.18 -6.89
C GLU A 133 2.04 1.30 -6.59
N PRO A 134 2.44 0.44 -7.55
CA PRO A 134 3.64 -0.36 -7.41
C PRO A 134 4.90 0.50 -7.33
N ASP A 135 5.88 0.01 -6.58
CA ASP A 135 7.21 0.60 -6.57
C ASP A 135 7.97 0.28 -7.87
N GLU A 136 8.85 1.18 -8.31
CA GLU A 136 9.62 1.00 -9.55
C GLU A 136 10.52 -0.24 -9.50
N TRP A 137 11.04 -0.59 -8.32
CA TRP A 137 11.89 -1.78 -8.16
C TRP A 137 11.08 -3.07 -8.33
N ASP A 138 9.90 -3.14 -7.71
CA ASP A 138 8.99 -4.27 -7.83
C ASP A 138 8.52 -4.46 -9.28
N LEU A 139 8.24 -3.35 -9.97
CA LEU A 139 7.89 -3.36 -11.39
C LEU A 139 9.05 -3.86 -12.26
N SER A 140 10.27 -3.37 -12.03
CA SER A 140 11.45 -3.86 -12.75
C SER A 140 11.72 -5.35 -12.47
N ASP A 141 11.52 -5.81 -11.23
CA ASP A 141 11.73 -7.20 -10.83
C ASP A 141 10.76 -8.14 -11.54
N ILE A 142 9.47 -7.77 -11.65
CA ILE A 142 8.49 -8.58 -12.39
C ILE A 142 8.77 -8.57 -13.90
N GLN A 143 9.16 -7.42 -14.48
CA GLN A 143 9.53 -7.33 -15.90
C GLN A 143 10.74 -8.21 -16.24
N LYS A 144 11.76 -8.21 -15.38
CA LYS A 144 12.94 -9.09 -15.49
C LYS A 144 12.56 -10.55 -15.39
N PHE A 145 11.65 -10.88 -14.47
CA PHE A 145 11.17 -12.24 -14.31
C PHE A 145 10.39 -12.73 -15.54
N LEU A 146 9.48 -11.90 -16.08
CA LEU A 146 8.68 -12.22 -17.27
C LEU A 146 9.53 -12.45 -18.53
N ALA A 147 10.66 -11.75 -18.67
CA ALA A 147 11.59 -11.99 -19.78
C ALA A 147 12.65 -13.08 -19.50
N SER A 148 12.69 -13.61 -18.27
CA SER A 148 13.70 -14.61 -17.89
C SER A 148 13.52 -15.92 -18.67
N SER A 149 14.59 -16.69 -18.81
CA SER A 149 14.53 -18.01 -19.47
C SER A 149 13.53 -18.98 -18.83
N LYS A 150 13.18 -18.76 -17.55
CA LYS A 150 12.17 -19.56 -16.83
C LYS A 150 10.75 -19.27 -17.31
N MET A 151 10.47 -18.04 -17.76
CA MET A 151 9.18 -17.60 -18.29
C MET A 151 9.14 -17.65 -19.83
N ARG A 152 9.91 -18.56 -20.44
CA ARG A 152 9.92 -18.79 -21.88
C ARG A 152 9.48 -20.21 -22.22
N VAL A 153 8.71 -20.34 -23.29
CA VAL A 153 8.27 -21.61 -23.88
C VAL A 153 8.74 -21.62 -25.33
N HIS A 154 9.58 -22.58 -25.72
CA HIS A 154 10.16 -22.67 -27.07
C HIS A 154 10.75 -21.33 -27.58
N ASP A 155 11.53 -20.66 -26.73
CA ASP A 155 12.18 -19.37 -27.01
C ASP A 155 11.19 -18.18 -27.23
N ARG A 156 9.89 -18.37 -26.95
CA ARG A 156 8.87 -17.31 -26.92
C ARG A 156 8.50 -16.94 -25.50
N LEU A 157 7.96 -15.74 -25.30
CA LEU A 157 7.39 -15.34 -24.01
C LEU A 157 6.22 -16.26 -23.64
N ALA A 158 6.10 -16.61 -22.37
CA ALA A 158 5.06 -17.53 -21.89
C ALA A 158 3.64 -16.95 -21.96
N LEU A 159 3.50 -15.64 -21.76
CA LEU A 159 2.20 -14.96 -21.81
C LEU A 159 2.00 -14.36 -23.21
N ILE A 160 0.89 -14.73 -23.85
CA ILE A 160 0.58 -14.36 -25.25
C ILE A 160 -0.78 -13.64 -25.40
N GLY A 161 -1.54 -13.49 -24.33
CA GLY A 161 -2.84 -12.82 -24.34
C GLY A 161 -2.74 -11.29 -24.36
N ASN A 162 -3.87 -10.61 -24.52
CA ASN A 162 -3.97 -9.14 -24.44
C ASN A 162 -3.51 -8.57 -23.09
N ASP A 163 -3.41 -9.42 -22.08
CA ASP A 163 -2.98 -9.12 -20.72
C ASP A 163 -1.46 -9.31 -20.50
N SER A 164 -0.76 -9.92 -21.46
CA SER A 164 0.69 -10.13 -21.40
C SER A 164 1.49 -8.83 -21.17
N GLY A 165 0.97 -7.70 -21.64
CA GLY A 165 1.60 -6.39 -21.51
C GLY A 165 1.26 -5.60 -20.24
N PHE A 166 0.41 -6.12 -19.33
CA PHE A 166 -0.07 -5.34 -18.18
C PHE A 166 1.04 -4.84 -17.25
N TRP A 167 2.15 -5.57 -17.14
CA TRP A 167 3.30 -5.21 -16.31
C TRP A 167 4.41 -4.48 -17.09
N GLY A 168 4.20 -4.20 -18.38
CA GLY A 168 5.22 -3.65 -19.27
C GLY A 168 6.27 -4.69 -19.67
N SER A 169 7.38 -4.24 -20.26
CA SER A 169 8.47 -5.12 -20.72
C SER A 169 9.84 -4.54 -20.39
N ILE A 170 10.90 -5.34 -20.51
CA ILE A 170 12.28 -4.81 -20.35
C ILE A 170 12.63 -3.82 -21.46
N LEU A 171 12.08 -4.01 -22.67
CA LEU A 171 12.33 -3.15 -23.82
C LEU A 171 11.64 -1.79 -23.68
N ASP A 172 10.47 -1.79 -23.04
CA ASP A 172 9.73 -0.58 -22.70
C ASP A 172 9.20 -0.67 -21.25
N PRO A 173 10.02 -0.30 -20.25
CA PRO A 173 9.65 -0.43 -18.84
C PRO A 173 8.46 0.42 -18.43
N LYS A 174 8.14 1.49 -19.20
CA LYS A 174 7.05 2.42 -18.89
C LYS A 174 5.73 2.05 -19.57
N SER A 175 5.71 0.99 -20.39
CA SER A 175 4.51 0.50 -21.09
C SER A 175 3.51 -0.27 -20.22
N TYR A 176 3.63 -0.24 -18.89
CA TYR A 176 2.72 -0.95 -17.99
C TYR A 176 1.34 -0.28 -17.91
N ALA A 177 0.34 -1.04 -17.48
CA ALA A 177 -1.02 -0.52 -17.33
C ALA A 177 -1.07 0.59 -16.26
N PRO A 178 -1.69 1.75 -16.54
CA PRO A 178 -1.70 2.89 -15.61
C PRO A 178 -2.54 2.65 -14.35
N ASP A 179 -3.35 1.59 -14.34
CA ASP A 179 -4.22 1.21 -13.22
C ASP A 179 -3.69 0.02 -12.43
N LEU A 180 -2.38 -0.23 -12.51
CA LEU A 180 -1.68 -1.28 -11.76
C LEU A 180 -1.54 -0.87 -10.27
N VAL A 181 -1.81 -1.81 -9.37
CA VAL A 181 -1.74 -1.64 -7.92
C VAL A 181 -0.98 -2.79 -7.28
N ALA A 182 -0.30 -2.52 -6.16
CA ALA A 182 0.38 -3.52 -5.36
C ALA A 182 -0.48 -3.96 -4.17
N LEU A 183 -0.67 -5.27 -3.97
CA LEU A 183 -1.39 -5.76 -2.78
C LEU A 183 -0.59 -5.60 -1.49
N LYS A 184 0.73 -5.66 -1.59
CA LYS A 184 1.66 -5.50 -0.47
C LYS A 184 2.84 -4.63 -0.94
N PRO A 185 2.64 -3.31 -1.08
CA PRO A 185 3.72 -2.43 -1.49
C PRO A 185 4.87 -2.51 -0.48
N ARG A 186 6.12 -2.43 -0.96
CA ARG A 186 7.25 -2.19 -0.06
C ARG A 186 6.98 -0.90 0.71
N GLN A 187 7.20 -0.92 2.03
CA GLN A 187 7.22 0.34 2.78
C GLN A 187 8.30 1.21 2.15
N ARG A 188 7.89 2.33 1.53
CA ARG A 188 8.81 3.36 1.03
C ARG A 188 9.83 3.64 2.12
N GLN A 189 11.05 3.20 1.91
CA GLN A 189 12.16 3.62 2.74
C GLN A 189 12.53 5.01 2.23
N ASP A 190 12.68 5.97 3.13
CA ASP A 190 12.90 7.39 2.80
C ASP A 190 14.02 7.59 1.76
N LEU A 191 14.06 8.76 1.10
CA LEU A 191 15.10 9.14 0.11
C LEU A 191 16.53 8.86 0.60
N PHE A 192 16.74 8.88 1.91
CA PHE A 192 17.98 8.49 2.55
C PHE A 192 18.30 6.99 2.48
N SER A 193 17.32 6.11 2.57
CA SER A 193 17.52 4.66 2.44
C SER A 193 17.85 4.26 1.01
N GLU A 194 17.41 5.02 -0.01
CA GLU A 194 17.94 4.87 -1.37
C GLU A 194 19.39 5.34 -1.49
N TRP A 195 19.73 6.48 -0.89
CA TRP A 195 21.12 6.96 -0.86
C TRP A 195 22.04 6.00 -0.11
N ILE A 196 21.61 5.51 1.06
CA ILE A 196 22.33 4.51 1.86
C ILE A 196 22.33 3.15 1.18
N SER A 197 21.27 2.65 0.57
CA SER A 197 21.35 1.35 -0.11
C SER A 197 22.36 1.37 -1.26
N ARG A 198 22.43 2.49 -2.01
CA ARG A 198 23.45 2.71 -3.06
C ARG A 198 24.86 2.85 -2.48
N ASN A 199 25.03 3.60 -1.39
CA ASN A 199 26.36 3.94 -0.84
C ASN A 199 26.86 2.96 0.25
N ALA A 200 25.96 2.21 0.89
CA ALA A 200 26.27 1.21 1.91
C ALA A 200 26.99 0.02 1.29
N LEU A 201 26.70 -0.33 0.04
CA LEU A 201 27.50 -1.33 -0.68
C LEU A 201 28.97 -0.88 -0.78
N ALA A 202 29.22 0.39 -1.11
CA ALA A 202 30.57 0.94 -1.17
C ALA A 202 31.23 1.01 0.23
N ILE A 203 30.51 1.44 1.25
CA ILE A 203 31.00 1.54 2.64
C ILE A 203 31.27 0.15 3.24
N LEU A 204 30.38 -0.83 3.01
CA LEU A 204 30.49 -2.21 3.49
C LEU A 204 31.67 -2.95 2.82
N LEU A 205 31.88 -2.72 1.52
CA LEU A 205 33.05 -3.22 0.80
C LEU A 205 34.35 -2.58 1.31
N ARG A 206 34.31 -1.29 1.67
CA ARG A 206 35.46 -0.54 2.21
C ARG A 206 35.80 -0.93 3.66
N CYS A 207 34.81 -1.30 4.47
CA CYS A 207 34.97 -1.75 5.86
C CYS A 207 35.26 -3.25 6.01
N GLY A 208 35.46 -4.00 4.92
CA GLY A 208 35.88 -5.40 4.99
C GLY A 208 34.82 -6.40 5.48
N CYS A 209 33.55 -5.99 5.58
CA CYS A 209 32.44 -6.83 6.06
C CYS A 209 31.90 -7.82 5.02
N LYS A 210 32.75 -8.37 4.14
CA LYS A 210 32.35 -9.37 3.11
C LYS A 210 31.76 -10.65 3.72
N ARG A 211 32.15 -10.99 4.96
CA ARG A 211 31.76 -12.23 5.66
C ARG A 211 30.29 -12.30 6.06
N TRP A 212 29.62 -11.15 6.18
CA TRP A 212 28.19 -11.08 6.52
C TRP A 212 27.27 -11.30 5.31
N MET A 213 27.82 -11.24 4.09
CA MET A 213 27.11 -11.57 2.86
C MET A 213 27.29 -13.06 2.55
N LYS A 214 26.65 -13.93 3.33
CA LYS A 214 26.41 -15.30 2.85
C LYS A 214 25.32 -15.23 1.78
N SER A 215 25.75 -15.30 0.51
CA SER A 215 24.88 -15.50 -0.64
C SER A 215 24.13 -16.82 -0.45
N SER A 216 22.83 -16.75 -0.19
CA SER A 216 22.01 -17.95 -0.10
C SER A 216 21.80 -18.50 -1.52
N ARG A 217 21.93 -19.81 -1.62
CA ARG A 217 22.29 -20.57 -2.83
C ARG A 217 21.13 -20.80 -3.83
N HIS A 218 20.19 -19.85 -3.95
CA HIS A 218 19.08 -19.98 -4.88
C HIS A 218 18.90 -18.65 -5.63
N GLY A 219 19.34 -18.64 -6.90
CA GLY A 219 19.41 -17.49 -7.80
C GLY A 219 18.06 -16.91 -8.20
N LEU A 220 17.35 -16.33 -7.25
CA LEU A 220 16.18 -15.49 -7.45
C LEU A 220 16.36 -14.28 -6.55
N ILE A 221 16.70 -13.17 -7.19
CA ILE A 221 16.90 -11.85 -6.59
C ILE A 221 15.56 -11.46 -5.93
N GLY A 222 15.50 -11.64 -4.61
CA GLY A 222 14.35 -11.33 -3.76
C GLY A 222 14.80 -11.21 -2.30
N TYR A 223 16.07 -10.85 -2.10
CA TYR A 223 16.69 -10.80 -0.79
C TYR A 223 17.46 -9.50 -0.68
N GLN A 224 16.83 -8.45 -0.12
CA GLN A 224 17.61 -7.42 0.57
C GLN A 224 16.86 -6.45 1.49
N ASP A 225 15.54 -6.48 1.63
CA ASP A 225 14.89 -5.50 2.53
C ASP A 225 15.30 -5.69 4.00
N ARG A 226 15.29 -6.92 4.53
CA ARG A 226 15.56 -7.12 5.97
C ARG A 226 17.01 -6.86 6.38
N THR A 227 17.97 -7.06 5.47
CA THR A 227 19.40 -6.82 5.74
C THR A 227 19.74 -5.35 5.53
N ILE A 228 19.21 -4.73 4.45
CA ILE A 228 19.38 -3.28 4.23
C ILE A 228 18.73 -2.52 5.38
N LEU A 229 17.51 -2.86 5.78
CA LEU A 229 16.82 -2.22 6.91
C LEU A 229 17.68 -2.29 8.18
N LYS A 230 18.23 -3.46 8.55
CA LYS A 230 19.09 -3.59 9.74
C LYS A 230 20.35 -2.73 9.66
N ILE A 231 20.98 -2.63 8.48
CA ILE A 231 22.18 -1.82 8.28
C ILE A 231 21.82 -0.33 8.38
N THR A 232 20.73 0.09 7.72
CA THR A 232 20.23 1.45 7.79
C THR A 232 19.91 1.82 9.23
N TYR A 233 19.11 1.02 9.96
CA TYR A 233 18.84 1.21 11.38
C TYR A 233 20.11 1.29 12.24
N GLY A 234 21.15 0.51 11.90
CA GLY A 234 22.45 0.58 12.57
C GLY A 234 23.14 1.93 12.35
N ILE A 235 23.21 2.40 11.10
CA ILE A 235 23.86 3.67 10.75
C ILE A 235 23.09 4.86 11.34
N THR A 236 21.76 4.85 11.27
CA THR A 236 20.94 5.94 11.82
C THR A 236 21.09 6.06 13.33
N ASN A 237 21.15 4.93 14.06
CA ASN A 237 21.36 4.93 15.51
C ASN A 237 22.78 5.39 15.91
N ILE A 238 23.80 5.04 15.12
CA ILE A 238 25.17 5.53 15.32
C ILE A 238 25.21 7.05 15.10
N LEU A 239 24.65 7.55 13.99
CA LEU A 239 24.63 9.00 13.72
C LEU A 239 23.84 9.77 14.78
N ALA A 240 22.66 9.26 15.18
CA ALA A 240 21.82 9.90 16.18
C ALA A 240 22.50 10.02 17.56
N SER A 241 23.38 9.07 17.92
CA SER A 241 24.15 9.13 19.18
C SER A 241 25.43 9.95 19.07
N LEU A 242 26.08 9.99 17.90
CA LEU A 242 27.34 10.70 17.71
C LEU A 242 27.17 12.22 17.57
N ILE A 243 26.08 12.67 16.93
CA ILE A 243 25.79 14.08 16.68
C ILE A 243 25.72 14.88 18.00
N PRO A 244 24.94 14.47 19.03
CA PRO A 244 24.91 15.17 20.32
C PRO A 244 26.27 15.22 21.02
N VAL A 245 27.01 14.11 21.02
CA VAL A 245 28.32 14.02 21.70
C VAL A 245 29.35 14.93 21.02
N ALA A 246 29.42 14.89 19.69
CA ALA A 246 30.31 15.76 18.91
C ALA A 246 29.98 17.24 19.11
N SER A 247 28.70 17.59 19.19
CA SER A 247 28.27 18.96 19.47
C SER A 247 28.75 19.44 20.84
N MET A 248 28.64 18.63 21.89
CA MET A 248 29.09 19.01 23.23
C MET A 248 30.62 19.16 23.28
N ALA A 249 31.36 18.26 22.62
CA ALA A 249 32.82 18.36 22.53
C ALA A 249 33.28 19.64 21.82
N LEU A 250 32.61 20.04 20.73
CA LEU A 250 32.90 21.30 20.02
C LEU A 250 32.55 22.54 20.84
N LEU A 251 31.47 22.50 21.63
CA LEU A 251 31.11 23.60 22.52
C LEU A 251 32.12 23.81 23.65
N TYR A 252 32.83 22.76 24.07
CA TYR A 252 33.87 22.83 25.09
C TYR A 252 35.16 23.51 24.58
N THR A 253 35.55 23.28 23.33
CA THR A 253 36.83 23.80 22.80
C THR A 253 36.76 25.28 22.40
N VAL A 254 35.56 25.79 22.11
CA VAL A 254 35.35 27.15 21.60
C VAL A 254 35.14 28.13 22.75
N ARG A 255 35.91 29.23 22.80
CA ARG A 255 35.79 30.25 23.87
C ARG A 255 34.77 31.35 23.57
N HIS A 256 34.54 31.67 22.30
CA HIS A 256 33.67 32.79 21.90
C HIS A 256 32.18 32.41 21.89
N ILE A 257 31.36 33.17 22.64
CA ILE A 257 29.91 32.94 22.77
C ILE A 257 29.16 32.98 21.44
N THR A 258 29.52 33.91 20.54
CA THR A 258 28.88 34.03 19.22
C THR A 258 29.11 32.78 18.37
N VAL A 259 30.29 32.18 18.47
CA VAL A 259 30.63 30.94 17.77
C VAL A 259 29.90 29.75 18.41
N LYS A 260 29.78 29.72 19.75
CA LYS A 260 28.97 28.70 20.44
C LYS A 260 27.50 28.72 19.98
N LEU A 261 26.88 29.90 19.85
CA LEU A 261 25.52 30.05 19.33
C LEU A 261 25.38 29.56 17.88
N SER A 262 26.37 29.85 17.03
CA SER A 262 26.39 29.35 15.65
C SER A 262 26.49 27.82 15.58
N ILE A 263 27.29 27.21 16.47
CA ILE A 263 27.43 25.75 16.56
C ILE A 263 26.10 25.12 17.00
N ILE A 264 25.43 25.68 18.02
CA ILE A 264 24.10 25.22 18.46
C ILE A 264 23.12 25.23 17.30
N ALA A 265 23.03 26.34 16.56
CA ALA A 265 22.12 26.46 15.43
C ALA A 265 22.41 25.40 14.35
N ALA A 266 23.69 25.24 13.98
CA ALA A 266 24.10 24.28 12.95
C ALA A 266 23.79 22.83 13.36
N PHE A 267 24.10 22.44 14.60
CA PHE A 267 23.85 21.07 15.08
C PHE A 267 22.37 20.76 15.30
N ASN A 268 21.53 21.74 15.67
CA ASN A 268 20.08 21.54 15.73
C ASN A 268 19.47 21.34 14.34
N VAL A 269 19.94 22.10 13.34
CA VAL A 269 19.52 21.88 11.94
C VAL A 269 19.97 20.50 11.45
N LEU A 270 21.23 20.12 11.73
CA LEU A 270 21.74 18.80 11.36
C LEU A 270 20.96 17.67 12.03
N LEU A 271 20.64 17.79 13.32
CA LEU A 271 19.85 16.82 14.06
C LEU A 271 18.42 16.72 13.51
N SER A 272 17.79 17.84 13.16
CA SER A 272 16.46 17.86 12.57
C SER A 272 16.42 17.22 11.18
N ILE A 273 17.42 17.51 10.33
CA ILE A 273 17.59 16.85 9.02
C ILE A 273 17.82 15.35 9.22
N CYS A 274 18.64 14.98 10.22
CA CYS A 274 18.90 13.59 10.56
C CYS A 274 17.61 12.90 11.02
N LEU A 275 16.90 13.41 12.02
CA LEU A 275 15.67 12.77 12.51
C LEU A 275 14.57 12.73 11.43
N GLY A 276 14.38 13.82 10.68
CA GLY A 276 13.37 13.88 9.62
C GLY A 276 13.69 13.03 8.38
N GLY A 277 14.97 12.84 8.05
CA GLY A 277 15.39 12.06 6.89
C GLY A 277 15.74 10.60 7.21
N LEU A 278 16.12 10.29 8.44
CA LEU A 278 16.63 8.98 8.86
C LEU A 278 15.59 8.15 9.65
N THR A 279 14.52 8.78 10.11
CA THR A 279 13.53 8.13 10.98
C THR A 279 12.11 8.48 10.55
N ASN A 280 11.17 7.56 10.81
CA ASN A 280 9.73 7.79 10.63
C ASN A 280 9.12 8.65 11.77
N ALA A 281 9.91 9.54 12.38
CA ALA A 281 9.47 10.37 13.49
C ALA A 281 8.42 11.39 13.02
N LYS A 282 7.37 11.56 13.82
CA LYS A 282 6.35 12.59 13.55
C LYS A 282 6.96 13.97 13.70
N ARG A 283 6.44 14.96 12.98
CA ARG A 283 6.89 16.36 13.09
C ARG A 283 6.94 16.84 14.55
N SER A 284 5.95 16.46 15.36
CA SER A 284 5.91 16.77 16.80
C SER A 284 7.05 16.15 17.60
N GLU A 285 7.47 14.93 17.26
CA GLU A 285 8.57 14.23 17.92
C GLU A 285 9.91 14.88 17.56
N ILE A 286 10.10 15.27 16.30
CA ILE A 286 11.30 15.98 15.83
C ILE A 286 11.45 17.32 16.58
N PHE A 287 10.37 18.09 16.71
CA PHE A 287 10.37 19.35 17.47
C PHE A 287 10.70 19.12 18.94
N ALA A 288 10.12 18.10 19.57
CA ALA A 288 10.38 17.79 20.97
C ALA A 288 11.85 17.42 21.22
N VAL A 289 12.43 16.55 20.38
CA VAL A 289 13.84 16.13 20.52
C VAL A 289 14.79 17.29 20.25
N THR A 290 14.50 18.13 19.25
CA THR A 290 15.33 19.30 18.91
C THR A 290 15.27 20.36 20.01
N ALA A 291 14.08 20.61 20.58
CA ALA A 291 13.93 21.53 21.72
C ALA A 291 14.66 21.04 22.97
N ALA A 292 14.56 19.74 23.29
CA ALA A 292 15.26 19.13 24.41
C ALA A 292 16.79 19.23 24.22
N PHE A 293 17.28 18.92 23.02
CA PHE A 293 18.71 19.02 22.72
C PHE A 293 19.23 20.46 22.80
N ALA A 294 18.50 21.44 22.23
CA ALA A 294 18.84 22.85 22.34
C ALA A 294 18.89 23.33 23.80
N ALA A 295 17.93 22.91 24.63
CA ALA A 295 17.92 23.24 26.06
C ALA A 295 19.19 22.74 26.77
N VAL A 296 19.60 21.49 26.51
CA VAL A 296 20.84 20.92 27.08
C VAL A 296 22.08 21.72 26.68
N GLN A 297 22.18 22.11 25.41
CA GLN A 297 23.31 22.91 24.93
C GLN A 297 23.36 24.30 25.56
N VAL A 298 22.21 24.97 25.71
CA VAL A 298 22.12 26.30 26.33
C VAL A 298 22.48 26.24 27.81
N VAL A 299 22.01 25.22 28.54
CA VAL A 299 22.40 24.99 29.95
C VAL A 299 23.91 24.78 30.06
N PHE A 300 24.50 23.99 29.16
CA PHE A 300 25.94 23.75 29.15
C PHE A 300 26.74 25.04 28.94
N ILE A 301 26.31 25.92 28.02
CA ILE A 301 26.91 27.25 27.85
C ILE A 301 26.78 28.10 29.13
N GLY A 302 25.65 28.02 29.82
CA GLY A 302 25.42 28.73 31.08
C GLY A 302 26.38 28.28 32.19
N LEU A 303 26.63 26.97 32.29
CA LEU A 303 27.54 26.39 33.27
C LEU A 303 29.01 26.79 33.02
N ASP A 304 29.46 26.72 31.76
CA ASP A 304 30.81 27.18 31.36
C ASP A 304 31.05 28.65 31.75
N ARG A 305 30.01 29.48 31.66
CA ARG A 305 30.07 30.89 32.01
C ARG A 305 30.26 31.12 33.51
N ASN A 306 29.58 30.33 34.35
CA ASN A 306 29.68 30.43 35.80
C ASN A 306 31.01 29.85 36.32
N GLY A 307 31.55 28.82 35.67
CA GLY A 307 32.85 28.25 36.01
C GLY A 307 34.06 29.12 35.65
N ALA A 308 33.94 30.01 34.66
CA ALA A 308 34.99 30.96 34.28
C ALA A 308 34.98 32.28 35.09
N ALA A 309 33.98 32.46 35.98
CA ALA A 309 33.82 33.65 36.82
C ALA A 309 34.38 33.47 38.25
N HIS A 310 35.00 32.31 38.53
CA HIS A 310 35.76 32.00 39.75
C HIS A 310 37.22 31.73 39.39
#